data_AF-A0A1V1PC92-F1
#
_entry.id   AF-A0A1V1PC92-F1
#
_cell.length_a   1.000
_cell.length_b   1.000
_cell.length_c   1.000
_cell.angle_alpha   90.00
_cell.angle_beta   90.00
_cell.angle_gamma   90.00
#
_symmetry.space_group_name_H-M   'P 1'
#
loop_
_entity.id
_entity.type
_entity.pdbx_description
1 polymer ?
#
loop_
_entity_poly.entity_id
_entity_poly.type
_entity_poly.pdbx_seq_one_letter_code
_entity_poly.pdbx_strand_id
1 'polypeptide(L)'
;MVRNKKQYPNKFILIGDILEEMISVTQSKIIEGKILKVSDSAKEIREAYLYEKKQGKEVLYTLPSTPEEFYVENVPYKGIIR
;
A
#
# COMPACT_ATOMS: atom_id res chain seq x y z
N MET A 1 5.29 -0.34 12.54
CA MET A 1 4.39 0.79 12.27
C MET A 1 5.07 1.69 11.22
N VAL A 2 4.49 1.82 10.04
CA VAL A 2 5.07 2.56 8.91
C VAL A 2 4.90 4.08 9.12
N ARG A 3 5.95 4.78 9.58
CA ARG A 3 5.92 6.23 9.89
C ARG A 3 6.10 7.14 8.67
N ASN A 4 5.38 6.87 7.58
CA ASN A 4 5.64 7.55 6.30
C ASN A 4 5.08 8.98 6.23
N LYS A 5 4.04 9.32 7.01
CA LYS A 5 3.34 10.62 6.87
C LYS A 5 4.10 11.82 7.42
N LYS A 6 4.89 11.66 8.48
CA LYS A 6 5.72 12.76 9.01
C LYS A 6 6.83 13.18 8.03
N GLN A 7 7.32 12.24 7.23
CA GLN A 7 8.36 12.50 6.26
C GLN A 7 7.81 12.97 4.91
N TYR A 8 6.61 12.50 4.52
CA TYR A 8 6.00 12.80 3.22
C TYR A 8 4.52 13.19 3.35
N PRO A 9 4.22 14.37 3.94
CA PRO A 9 2.85 14.83 4.08
C PRO A 9 2.22 15.11 2.71
N ASN A 10 0.96 14.71 2.55
CA ASN A 10 0.15 14.94 1.35
C ASN A 10 0.70 14.33 0.04
N LYS A 11 1.65 13.39 0.11
CA LYS A 11 2.18 12.69 -1.05
C LYS A 11 1.51 11.34 -1.25
N PHE A 12 1.52 10.86 -2.49
CA PHE A 12 1.28 9.45 -2.79
C PHE A 12 2.59 8.68 -2.56
N ILE A 13 2.50 7.53 -1.91
CA ILE A 13 3.68 6.74 -1.53
C ILE A 13 3.44 5.30 -1.96
N LEU A 14 4.37 4.76 -2.77
CA LEU A 14 4.42 3.34 -3.09
C LEU A 14 5.34 2.65 -2.09
N ILE A 15 4.83 1.60 -1.48
CA ILE A 15 5.49 0.80 -0.46
C ILE A 15 5.60 -0.62 -1.01
N GLY A 16 6.79 -1.21 -0.93
CA GLY A 16 7.05 -2.60 -1.23
C GLY A 16 7.82 -3.26 -0.09
N ASP A 17 8.23 -4.52 -0.27
CA ASP A 17 8.88 -5.33 0.77
C ASP A 17 8.07 -5.25 2.08
N ILE A 18 6.74 -5.44 1.95
CA ILE A 18 5.77 -5.22 3.02
C ILE A 18 5.85 -6.41 3.98
N LEU A 19 6.02 -6.11 5.27
CA LEU A 19 5.89 -7.09 6.33
C LEU A 19 4.54 -6.88 7.02
N GLU A 20 3.69 -7.89 6.95
CA GLU A 20 2.36 -7.88 7.54
C GLU A 20 2.27 -8.80 8.76
N GLU A 21 1.59 -8.33 9.80
CA GLU A 21 1.10 -9.16 10.91
C GLU A 21 -0.34 -9.54 10.61
N MET A 22 -0.64 -10.85 10.59
CA MET A 22 -2.01 -11.31 10.51
C MET A 22 -2.73 -11.01 11.85
N ILE A 23 -3.76 -10.16 11.82
CA ILE A 23 -4.63 -9.92 12.97
C ILE A 23 -5.79 -10.90 12.95
N SER A 24 -6.33 -11.18 11.77
CA SER A 24 -7.40 -12.15 11.56
C SER A 24 -7.33 -12.74 10.15
N VAL A 25 -8.23 -13.66 9.84
CA VAL A 25 -8.29 -14.34 8.53
C VAL A 25 -8.39 -13.38 7.34
N THR A 26 -8.96 -12.18 7.54
CA THR A 26 -9.15 -11.18 6.47
C THR A 26 -8.44 -9.85 6.74
N GLN A 27 -7.79 -9.72 7.89
CA GLN A 27 -7.17 -8.46 8.30
C GLN A 27 -5.70 -8.64 8.62
N SER A 28 -4.90 -7.81 7.99
CA SER A 28 -3.47 -7.69 8.24
C SER A 28 -3.14 -6.28 8.70
N LYS A 29 -2.17 -6.17 9.60
CA LYS A 29 -1.52 -4.92 9.94
C LYS A 29 -0.18 -4.85 9.26
N ILE A 30 0.08 -3.79 8.51
CA ILE A 30 1.41 -3.54 7.99
C ILE A 30 2.32 -3.13 9.16
N ILE A 31 3.30 -3.97 9.48
CA ILE A 31 4.32 -3.68 10.48
C ILE A 31 5.44 -2.88 9.83
N GLU A 32 5.92 -3.30 8.67
CA GLU A 32 7.04 -2.67 7.99
C GLU A 32 6.82 -2.62 6.49
N GLY A 33 7.57 -1.75 5.83
CA GLY A 33 7.57 -1.62 4.39
C GLY A 33 8.61 -0.62 3.93
N LYS A 34 9.18 -0.88 2.76
CA LYS A 34 10.16 -0.01 2.11
C LYS A 34 9.47 0.97 1.18
N ILE A 35 9.78 2.25 1.32
CA ILE A 35 9.33 3.27 0.36
C ILE A 35 10.05 3.03 -0.96
N LEU A 36 9.31 2.67 -2.00
CA LEU A 36 9.82 2.51 -3.36
C LEU A 36 9.72 3.80 -4.17
N LYS A 37 8.66 4.59 -3.93
CA LYS A 37 8.43 5.84 -4.64
C LYS A 37 7.58 6.80 -3.82
N VAL A 38 7.85 8.09 -3.93
CA VAL A 38 7.01 9.18 -3.44
C VAL A 38 6.71 10.10 -4.62
N SER A 39 5.46 10.52 -4.80
CA SER A 39 5.08 11.47 -5.86
C SER A 39 3.88 12.32 -5.45
N ASP A 40 3.76 13.49 -6.06
CA ASP A 40 2.57 14.34 -6.02
C ASP A 40 1.50 13.90 -7.03
N SER A 41 1.86 13.02 -7.97
CA SER A 41 0.99 12.59 -9.06
C SER A 41 0.43 11.20 -8.79
N ALA A 42 -0.91 11.12 -8.69
CA ALA A 42 -1.61 9.84 -8.63
C ALA A 42 -1.30 8.95 -9.84
N LYS A 43 -1.12 9.56 -11.02
CA LYS A 43 -0.79 8.85 -12.25
C LYS A 43 0.56 8.15 -12.14
N GLU A 44 1.59 8.85 -11.66
CA GLU A 44 2.94 8.28 -11.52
C GLU A 44 2.99 7.14 -10.50
N ILE A 45 2.30 7.27 -9.37
CA ILE A 45 2.23 6.17 -8.39
C ILE A 45 1.45 4.98 -8.94
N ARG A 46 0.37 5.22 -9.69
CA ARG A 46 -0.39 4.13 -10.32
C ARG A 46 0.44 3.39 -11.37
N GLU A 47 1.19 4.10 -12.19
CA GLU A 47 2.10 3.49 -13.18
C GLU A 47 3.19 2.66 -12.49
N ALA A 48 3.81 3.19 -11.43
CA ALA A 48 4.79 2.46 -10.65
C ALA A 48 4.20 1.22 -9.96
N TYR A 49 3.00 1.33 -9.37
CA TYR A 49 2.28 0.20 -8.80
C TYR A 49 2.03 -0.91 -9.82
N LEU A 50 1.53 -0.55 -11.01
CA LEU A 50 1.27 -1.53 -12.07
C LEU A 50 2.55 -2.18 -12.58
N TYR A 51 3.64 -1.41 -12.66
CA TYR A 51 4.95 -1.93 -13.03
C TYR A 51 5.44 -2.98 -12.02
N GLU A 52 5.42 -2.68 -10.72
CA GLU A 52 5.86 -3.61 -9.68
C GLU A 52 4.95 -4.85 -9.59
N LYS A 53 3.62 -4.68 -9.73
CA LYS A 53 2.67 -5.81 -9.77
C LYS A 53 2.92 -6.75 -10.95
N LYS A 54 3.29 -6.23 -12.12
CA LYS A 54 3.68 -7.07 -13.27
C LYS A 54 4.94 -7.91 -13.01
N GLN A 55 5.79 -7.48 -12.08
CA GLN A 55 6.98 -8.24 -11.65
C GLN A 55 6.66 -9.26 -10.55
N GLY A 56 5.38 -9.43 -10.18
CA GLY A 56 4.96 -10.35 -9.12
C GLY A 56 5.28 -9.85 -7.71
N LYS A 57 5.63 -8.57 -7.55
CA LYS A 57 5.98 -8.00 -6.25
C LYS A 57 4.75 -7.59 -5.47
N GLU A 58 4.82 -7.80 -4.17
CA GLU A 58 3.84 -7.31 -3.24
C GLU A 58 4.11 -5.85 -2.91
N VAL A 59 3.23 -4.98 -3.43
CA VAL A 59 3.29 -3.54 -3.23
C VAL A 59 1.91 -2.99 -2.91
N LEU A 60 1.89 -1.91 -2.14
CA LEU A 60 0.72 -1.11 -1.79
C LEU A 60 1.06 0.36 -2.02
N TYR A 61 0.06 1.19 -2.31
CA TYR A 61 0.26 2.63 -2.29
C TYR A 61 -0.73 3.32 -1.37
N THR A 62 -0.27 4.35 -0.68
CA THR A 62 -1.10 5.18 0.19
C THR A 62 -1.57 6.42 -0.55
N LEU A 63 -2.79 6.85 -0.24
CA LEU A 63 -3.32 8.13 -0.68
C LEU A 63 -2.84 9.24 0.28
N PRO A 64 -2.78 10.50 -0.17
CA PRO A 64 -2.54 11.65 0.70
C PRO A 64 -3.49 11.70 1.91
N SER A 65 -4.73 11.23 1.73
CA SER A 65 -5.77 11.16 2.75
C SER A 65 -5.69 9.94 3.67
N THR A 66 -4.83 8.95 3.40
CA THR A 66 -4.71 7.75 4.24
C THR A 66 -4.24 8.14 5.65
N PRO A 67 -4.91 7.71 6.73
CA PRO A 67 -4.51 8.03 8.10
C PRO A 67 -3.11 7.49 8.44
N GLU A 68 -2.47 8.06 9.47
CA GLU A 68 -1.10 7.65 9.89
C GLU A 68 -1.06 6.20 10.39
N GLU A 69 -2.18 5.73 10.96
CA GLU A 69 -2.45 4.33 11.25
C GLU A 69 -3.60 3.86 10.38
N PHE A 70 -3.38 2.78 9.63
CA PHE A 70 -4.41 2.13 8.83
C PHE A 70 -4.23 0.62 8.89
N TYR A 71 -5.35 -0.09 8.75
CA TYR A 71 -5.38 -1.55 8.59
C TYR A 71 -5.62 -1.87 7.12
N VAL A 72 -4.99 -2.94 6.63
CA VAL A 72 -5.26 -3.45 5.29
C VAL A 72 -6.24 -4.60 5.44
N GLU A 73 -7.42 -4.42 4.87
CA GLU A 73 -8.37 -5.50 4.71
C GLU A 73 -8.09 -6.16 3.36
N ASN A 74 -7.66 -7.41 3.39
CA ASN A 74 -7.55 -8.23 2.19
C ASN A 74 -8.95 -8.67 1.80
N VAL A 75 -9.70 -7.77 1.18
CA VAL A 75 -10.98 -8.12 0.55
C VAL A 75 -10.69 -8.94 -0.70
N PRO A 76 -11.05 -10.24 -0.75
CA PRO A 76 -11.01 -10.96 -2.01
C PRO A 76 -11.89 -10.18 -2.98
N TYR A 77 -11.34 -9.78 -4.12
CA TYR A 77 -12.08 -9.08 -5.15
C TYR A 77 -13.25 -9.99 -5.54
N LYS A 78 -14.45 -9.73 -5.00
CA LYS A 78 -15.70 -10.41 -5.37
C LYS A 78 -16.13 -9.92 -6.74
N GLY A 79 -15.29 -10.16 -7.74
CA GLY A 79 -15.61 -10.05 -9.15
C GLY A 79 -15.76 -11.46 -9.70
N ILE A 80 -16.97 -11.99 -9.54
CA ILE A 80 -17.67 -13.06 -10.29
C ILE A 80 -18.43 -13.94 -9.28
N ILE A 81 -19.67 -13.56 -9.08
CA ILE A 81 -20.76 -14.49 -8.77
C ILE A 81 -20.95 -15.29 -10.07
N ARG A 82 -20.86 -16.62 -9.94
CA ARG A 82 -21.37 -17.71 -10.79
C ARG A 82 -21.85 -17.39 -12.21
#